data_AF-A0A5K0XDY6-F1
#
_entry.id   AF-A0A5K0XDY6-F1
#
_cell.length_a   1.000
_cell.length_b   1.000
_cell.length_c   1.000
_cell.angle_alpha   90.00
_cell.angle_beta   90.00
_cell.angle_gamma   90.00
#
_symmetry.space_group_name_H-M   'P 1'
#
loop_
_entity.id
_entity.type
_entity.pdbx_description
1 polymer ?
#
loop_
_entity_poly.entity_id
_entity_poly.type
_entity_poly.pdbx_seq_one_letter_code
_entity_poly.pdbx_strand_id
1 'polypeptide(L)' 'CDRPGAVCDDPRFIGGDGITFYFHGQKDRDFCLVSDTNLHINGHFIGKRGDGMKRDFTWVQSIGLLLDDHKLFIGAKK' A
#
# COMPACT_ATOMS: atom_id res chain seq x y z
N CYS A 1 11.37 -4.81 -7.33
CA CYS A 1 10.23 -4.36 -8.15
C CYS A 1 9.85 -5.42 -9.19
N ASP A 2 10.79 -6.26 -9.65
CA ASP A 2 10.60 -7.07 -10.87
C ASP A 2 10.09 -8.50 -10.62
N ARG A 3 9.21 -8.69 -9.63
CA ARG A 3 8.60 -10.00 -9.33
C ARG A 3 7.08 -9.89 -9.33
N PRO A 4 6.34 -10.92 -9.74
CA PRO A 4 4.87 -10.93 -9.66
C PRO A 4 4.39 -10.60 -8.25
N GLY A 5 3.42 -9.68 -8.13
CA GLY A 5 2.87 -9.24 -6.85
C GLY A 5 3.71 -8.22 -6.08
N ALA A 6 4.86 -7.77 -6.61
CA ALA A 6 5.61 -6.69 -6.00
C ALA A 6 4.85 -5.36 -6.14
N VAL A 7 4.59 -4.69 -5.02
CA VAL A 7 4.00 -3.35 -4.96
C VAL A 7 5.13 -2.37 -4.60
N CYS A 8 5.87 -1.94 -5.62
CA CYS A 8 6.98 -1.01 -5.49
C CYS A 8 6.73 0.23 -6.36
N ASP A 9 7.50 1.28 -6.12
CA ASP A 9 7.34 2.60 -6.73
C ASP A 9 6.00 3.25 -6.36
N ASP A 10 5.35 3.97 -7.27
CA ASP A 10 4.01 4.49 -7.00
C ASP A 10 2.98 3.39 -7.28
N PRO A 11 2.20 2.97 -6.28
CA PRO A 11 1.32 1.83 -6.42
C PRO A 11 0.20 2.12 -7.41
N ARG A 12 -0.11 1.07 -8.18
CA ARG A 12 -1.24 1.03 -9.08
C ARG A 12 -2.32 0.16 -8.45
N PHE A 13 -3.49 0.74 -8.25
CA PHE A 13 -4.66 0.03 -7.74
C PHE A 13 -5.65 -0.25 -8.86
N ILE A 14 -6.40 -1.35 -8.69
CA ILE A 14 -7.58 -1.67 -9.49
C ILE A 14 -8.74 -1.64 -8.50
N GLY A 15 -9.67 -0.71 -8.69
CA GLY A 15 -10.88 -0.61 -7.86
C GLY A 15 -11.78 -1.83 -8.02
N GLY A 16 -12.73 -2.00 -7.10
CA GLY A 16 -13.76 -3.04 -7.21
C GLY A 16 -14.65 -2.91 -8.47
N ASP A 17 -14.65 -1.73 -9.09
CA ASP A 17 -15.29 -1.41 -10.36
C ASP A 17 -14.42 -1.75 -11.60
N GLY A 18 -13.20 -2.25 -11.40
CA GLY A 18 -12.24 -2.56 -12.45
C GLY A 18 -11.43 -1.36 -12.96
N ILE A 19 -11.64 -0.15 -12.42
CA ILE A 19 -10.89 1.03 -12.85
C ILE A 19 -9.48 1.00 -12.26
N THR A 20 -8.49 1.23 -13.11
CA THR A 20 -7.09 1.29 -12.72
C THR A 20 -6.66 2.73 -12.48
N PHE A 21 -6.02 3.00 -11.34
CA PHE A 21 -5.46 4.32 -11.02
C PHE A 21 -4.10 4.22 -10.36
N TYR A 22 -3.28 5.26 -10.55
CA TYR A 22 -2.02 5.44 -9.85
C TYR A 22 -2.26 6.26 -8.60
N PHE A 23 -1.69 5.81 -7.48
CA PHE A 23 -1.83 6.49 -6.21
C PHE A 23 -0.44 6.74 -5.63
N HIS A 24 0.00 7.98 -5.68
CA HIS A 24 1.21 8.38 -4.97
C HIS A 24 0.92 8.48 -3.46
N GLY A 25 -0.14 9.19 -3.06
CA GLY A 25 -0.39 9.41 -1.63
C GLY A 25 0.72 10.21 -0.95
N GLN A 26 0.74 10.17 0.38
CA GLN A 26 1.76 10.80 1.22
C GLN A 26 2.65 9.71 1.83
N LYS A 27 3.97 9.92 1.82
CA LYS A 27 4.90 8.99 2.48
C LYS A 27 4.72 8.98 4.00
N ASP A 28 5.07 7.84 4.60
CA ASP A 28 5.01 7.57 6.04
C ASP A 28 3.60 7.77 6.61
N ARG A 29 2.61 7.28 5.85
CA ARG A 29 1.19 7.37 6.18
C ARG A 29 0.46 6.06 5.95
N ASP A 30 -0.59 5.88 6.74
CA ASP A 30 -1.55 4.80 6.59
C ASP A 30 -2.74 5.28 5.75
N PHE A 31 -3.16 4.44 4.81
CA PHE A 31 -4.34 4.67 4.01
C PHE A 31 -5.27 3.47 4.13
N CYS A 32 -6.58 3.74 4.23
CA CYS A 32 -7.60 2.72 4.11
C CYS A 32 -7.74 2.33 2.63
N LEU A 33 -7.57 1.04 2.35
CA LEU A 33 -7.68 0.46 1.01
C LEU A 33 -9.06 -0.15 0.78
N VAL A 34 -9.60 -0.81 1.82
CA VAL A 34 -10.94 -1.40 1.82
C VAL A 34 -11.56 -1.16 3.19
N SER A 35 -12.80 -0.68 3.20
CA SER A 35 -13.60 -0.52 4.42
C SER A 35 -15.00 -1.08 4.19
N ASP A 36 -15.45 -1.89 5.13
CA ASP A 36 -16.81 -2.37 5.32
C ASP A 36 -17.09 -2.43 6.83
N THR A 37 -18.30 -2.81 7.22
CA THR A 37 -18.76 -2.90 8.61
C THR A 37 -17.91 -3.88 9.43
N ASN A 38 -17.46 -4.97 8.82
CA ASN A 38 -16.67 -6.02 9.49
C ASN A 38 -15.30 -6.28 8.84
N LEU A 39 -14.92 -5.50 7.82
CA LEU A 39 -13.65 -5.67 7.12
C LEU A 39 -12.94 -4.32 6.99
N HIS A 40 -11.71 -4.24 7.46
CA HIS A 40 -10.86 -3.07 7.23
C HIS A 40 -9.47 -3.52 6.78
N ILE A 41 -9.04 -3.05 5.61
CA ILE A 41 -7.70 -3.30 5.08
C ILE A 41 -6.99 -1.97 4.95
N ASN A 42 -5.91 -1.80 5.70
CA ASN A 42 -5.06 -0.62 5.67
C ASN A 42 -3.69 -0.97 5.10
N GLY A 43 -3.09 -0.03 4.37
CA GLY A 43 -1.69 -0.12 3.97
C GLY A 43 -0.88 1.01 4.58
N HIS A 44 0.32 0.71 5.09
CA HIS A 44 1.34 1.69 5.46
C HIS A 44 2.28 1.94 4.29
N PHE A 45 2.36 3.19 3.84
CA PHE A 45 3.11 3.59 2.66
C PHE A 45 4.34 4.36 3.13
N ILE A 46 5.52 3.93 2.69
CA ILE A 46 6.79 4.57 3.01
C ILE A 46 7.34 5.31 1.80
N GLY A 47 8.14 6.34 2.06
CA GLY A 47 8.91 7.00 1.01
C GLY A 47 10.12 6.14 0.64
N LYS A 48 10.37 5.94 -0.65
CA LYS A 48 11.62 5.36 -1.13
C LYS A 48 12.16 6.15 -2.30
N ARG A 49 13.46 6.45 -2.22
CA ARG A 49 14.23 7.20 -3.21
C ARG A 49 15.55 6.50 -3.44
N GLY A 50 15.88 6.25 -4.71
CA GLY A 50 17.20 5.80 -5.12
C GLY A 50 18.07 6.97 -5.57
N ASP A 51 19.33 6.69 -5.85
CA ASP A 51 20.30 7.70 -6.26
C ASP A 51 19.89 8.36 -7.59
N GLY A 52 20.03 9.69 -7.65
CA GLY A 52 19.69 10.49 -8.83
C GLY A 52 18.19 10.79 -9.01
N MET A 53 17.30 10.26 -8.15
CA MET A 53 15.87 10.59 -8.22
C MET A 53 15.58 11.98 -7.62
N LYS A 54 14.71 12.74 -8.28
CA LYS A 54 14.28 14.08 -7.85
C LYS A 54 13.05 14.09 -6.94
N ARG A 55 12.40 12.95 -6.76
CA ARG A 55 11.21 12.78 -5.92
C ARG A 55 11.24 11.44 -5.20
N ASP A 56 10.46 11.33 -4.13
CA ASP A 56 10.18 10.06 -3.50
C ASP A 56 9.09 9.32 -4.30
N PHE A 57 9.15 7.99 -4.29
CA PHE A 57 8.03 7.10 -4.60
C PHE A 57 7.43 6.56 -3.30
N THR A 58 6.20 6.08 -3.34
CA THR A 58 5.49 5.60 -2.14
C THR A 58 5.27 4.09 -2.15
N TRP A 59 6.17 3.36 -1.52
CA TRP A 59 6.12 1.89 -1.51
C TRP A 59 5.19 1.40 -0.40
N VAL A 60 4.49 0.29 -0.62
CA VAL A 60 3.72 -0.38 0.45
C VAL A 60 4.70 -1.16 1.33
N GLN A 61 4.81 -0.77 2.60
CA GLN A 61 5.67 -1.47 3.58
C GLN A 61 4.92 -2.56 4.31
N SER A 62 3.67 -2.28 4.71
CA SER A 62 2.86 -3.24 5.45
C SER A 62 1.39 -3.12 5.11
N ILE A 63 0.68 -4.23 5.31
CA ILE A 63 -0.76 -4.35 5.22
C ILE A 63 -1.28 -4.83 6.57
N GLY A 64 -2.26 -4.13 7.11
CA GLY A 64 -3.05 -4.54 8.26
C GLY A 64 -4.46 -4.92 7.81
N LEU A 65 -4.96 -6.04 8.30
CA LEU A 65 -6.31 -6.52 8.06
C LEU A 65 -7.03 -6.74 9.40
N LEU A 66 -8.22 -6.17 9.52
CA LEU A 66 -9.19 -6.43 10.57
C LEU A 66 -10.40 -7.11 9.93
N LEU A 67 -10.73 -8.31 10.39
CA LEU A 67 -11.95 -9.03 10.01
C LEU A 67 -12.68 -9.40 11.29
N ASP A 68 -13.81 -8.73 11.56
CA ASP A 68 -14.49 -8.77 12.86
C ASP A 68 -13.51 -8.46 14.01
N ASP A 69 -13.19 -9.44 14.85
CA ASP A 69 -12.22 -9.36 15.95
C ASP A 69 -10.82 -9.90 15.58
N HIS A 70 -10.69 -10.54 14.42
CA HIS A 70 -9.43 -11.09 13.92
C HIS A 70 -8.52 -10.00 13.35
N LYS A 71 -7.24 -10.05 13.72
CA LYS A 71 -6.21 -9.11 13.26
C LYS A 71 -5.07 -9.86 12.59
N LEU A 72 -4.72 -9.44 11.37
CA LEU A 72 -3.55 -9.90 10.65
C LEU A 72 -2.70 -8.71 10.26
N PHE A 73 -1.39 -8.81 10.49
CA PHE A 73 -0.41 -7.82 10.06
C PHE A 73 0.68 -8.51 9.27
N ILE A 74 0.98 -7.96 8.08
CA ILE A 74 2.06 -8.42 7.21
C ILE A 74 2.91 -7.21 6.86
N GLY A 75 4.21 -7.27 7.14
CA GLY A 75 5.13 -6.19 6.86
C GLY A 75 6.44 -6.68 6.27
N ALA A 76 7.00 -5.89 5.35
CA ALA A 76 8.36 -6.06 4.88
C ALA A 76 9.35 -5.61 5.95
N LYS A 77 10.41 -6.39 6.16
CA LYS A 77 11.56 -5.95 6.97
C LYS A 77 12.26 -4.81 6.24
N LYS A 78 12.68 -3.80 6.99
CA LYS A 78 13.55 -2.72 6.49
C LYS A 78 14.92 -3.27 6.12
#